data_AF-A0A847HCC9-F1
#
_entry.id   AF-A0A847HCC9-F1
#
_cell.length_a   1.000
_cell.length_b   1.000
_cell.length_c   1.000
_cell.angle_alpha   90.00
_cell.angle_beta   90.00
_cell.angle_gamma   90.00
#
_symmetry.space_group_name_H-M   'P 1'
#
loop_
_entity.id
_entity.type
_entity.pdbx_description
1 polymer ?
#
loop_
_entity_poly.entity_id
_entity_poly.type
_entity_poly.pdbx_seq_one_letter_code
_entity_poly.pdbx_strand_id
1 'polypeptide(L)'
;MTWTLALAVTPSGIGAAKIGANDVPETTGYFPEMDRAVRFSAGGESTNSPEKTVLVVEAGIQPQQLRWFLGELIIGGVPAETVQVRSDVEVLTAAFGGPVLLVDADNETMVLPSGTGGEPLHAGRAGEIVADTGAQLLLVGHGDVRGKMLAAFRDLGPVELDRPGVARLALENPVTGSLVSLDPAQDPVEVASRATNRSVAGYATIIVVALAVILALSFFF
;
A
#
# COMPACT_ATOMS: atom_id res chain seq x y z
N MET A 1 16.41 -22.65 4.87
CA MET A 1 15.24 -22.73 3.96
C MET A 1 14.87 -21.30 3.63
N THR A 2 14.67 -21.00 2.35
CA THR A 2 14.21 -19.69 1.94
C THR A 2 12.72 -19.55 2.24
N TRP A 3 12.25 -18.33 2.44
CA TRP A 3 10.86 -18.03 2.76
C TRP A 3 10.34 -16.90 1.89
N THR A 4 9.04 -16.89 1.63
CA THR A 4 8.35 -15.88 0.83
C THR A 4 7.44 -15.05 1.72
N LEU A 5 7.42 -13.74 1.51
CA LEU A 5 6.57 -12.80 2.23
C LEU A 5 5.49 -12.25 1.29
N ALA A 6 4.26 -12.08 1.77
CA ALA A 6 3.26 -11.25 1.11
C ALA A 6 2.74 -10.18 2.07
N LEU A 7 2.53 -8.99 1.53
CA LEU A 7 2.10 -7.81 2.28
C LEU A 7 0.98 -7.12 1.51
N ALA A 8 -0.20 -7.04 2.11
CA ALA A 8 -1.31 -6.22 1.62
C ALA A 8 -1.26 -4.86 2.32
N VAL A 9 -0.89 -3.83 1.58
CA VAL A 9 -0.63 -2.49 2.12
C VAL A 9 -1.76 -1.53 1.85
N THR A 10 -2.10 -0.75 2.87
CA THR A 10 -3.04 0.37 2.83
C THR A 10 -2.47 1.53 3.63
N PRO A 11 -3.05 2.74 3.51
CA PRO A 11 -2.73 3.84 4.42
C PRO A 11 -2.99 3.52 5.90
N SER A 12 -3.93 2.61 6.19
CA SER A 12 -4.35 2.24 7.55
C SER A 12 -3.48 1.14 8.18
N GLY A 13 -2.70 0.39 7.39
CA GLY A 13 -1.77 -0.62 7.89
C GLY A 13 -1.41 -1.69 6.87
N ILE A 14 -0.83 -2.79 7.36
CA ILE A 14 -0.22 -3.83 6.56
C ILE A 14 -0.72 -5.20 7.05
N GLY A 15 -1.47 -5.90 6.19
CA GLY A 15 -1.73 -7.32 6.37
C GLY A 15 -0.55 -8.14 5.88
N ALA A 16 -0.07 -9.10 6.66
CA ALA A 16 1.08 -9.91 6.29
C ALA A 16 0.77 -11.41 6.32
N ALA A 17 1.37 -12.14 5.39
CA ALA A 17 1.36 -13.59 5.31
C ALA A 17 2.73 -14.08 4.82
N LYS A 18 3.07 -15.34 5.10
CA LYS A 18 4.32 -15.94 4.63
C LYS A 18 4.16 -17.38 4.20
N ILE A 19 5.11 -17.84 3.37
CA ILE A 19 5.41 -19.24 3.15
C ILE A 19 6.81 -19.48 3.74
N GLY A 20 6.86 -20.22 4.85
CA GLY A 20 8.10 -20.63 5.52
C GLY A 20 8.43 -22.10 5.28
N ALA A 21 9.06 -22.74 6.27
CA ALA A 21 9.55 -24.12 6.18
C ALA A 21 8.49 -25.20 5.86
N ASN A 22 7.22 -24.95 6.16
CA ASN A 22 6.13 -25.92 5.92
C ASN A 22 5.54 -25.83 4.50
N ASP A 23 5.99 -24.87 3.68
CA ASP A 23 5.50 -24.62 2.32
C ASP A 23 3.98 -24.37 2.23
N VAL A 24 3.36 -23.95 3.35
CA VAL A 24 1.94 -23.61 3.44
C VAL A 24 1.83 -22.11 3.73
N PRO A 25 1.03 -21.35 2.96
CA PRO A 25 0.74 -19.95 3.25
C PRO A 25 0.05 -19.78 4.60
N GLU A 26 0.66 -19.01 5.50
CA GLU A 26 0.10 -18.68 6.81
C GLU A 26 -0.01 -17.16 7.00
N THR A 27 -1.11 -16.70 7.61
CA THR A 27 -1.25 -15.29 7.99
C THR A 27 -0.36 -15.00 9.18
N THR A 28 0.49 -13.99 9.06
CA THR A 28 1.31 -13.51 10.18
C THR A 28 0.51 -12.57 11.08
N GLY A 29 -0.30 -11.69 10.48
CA GLY A 29 -1.13 -10.73 11.22
C GLY A 29 -1.23 -9.37 10.55
N TYR A 30 -1.77 -8.41 11.27
CA TYR A 30 -1.94 -7.02 10.84
C TYR A 30 -1.02 -6.09 11.64
N PHE A 31 -0.34 -5.19 10.95
CA PHE A 31 0.70 -4.33 11.51
C PHE A 31 0.50 -2.88 11.10
N PRO A 32 0.84 -1.91 11.97
CA PRO A 32 0.78 -0.49 11.61
C PRO A 32 1.95 -0.05 10.71
N GLU A 33 3.07 -0.78 10.73
CA GLU A 33 4.33 -0.39 10.10
C GLU A 33 4.94 -1.55 9.31
N MET A 34 5.57 -1.22 8.17
CA MET A 34 6.17 -2.19 7.26
C MET A 34 7.32 -2.98 7.92
N ASP A 35 8.24 -2.26 8.58
CA ASP A 35 9.39 -2.87 9.27
C ASP A 35 8.93 -3.89 10.32
N ARG A 36 7.87 -3.58 11.08
CA ARG A 36 7.31 -4.49 12.06
C ARG A 36 6.71 -5.74 11.40
N ALA A 37 5.99 -5.58 10.29
CA ALA A 37 5.42 -6.69 9.53
C ALA A 37 6.51 -7.65 9.03
N VAL A 38 7.60 -7.10 8.47
CA VAL A 38 8.75 -7.87 7.97
C VAL A 38 9.46 -8.60 9.12
N ARG A 39 9.84 -7.88 10.18
CA ARG A 39 10.56 -8.46 11.33
C ARG A 39 9.77 -9.56 12.03
N PHE A 40 8.47 -9.33 12.22
CA PHE A 40 7.63 -10.34 12.87
C PHE A 40 7.45 -11.57 11.97
N SER A 41 7.26 -11.37 10.65
CA SER A 41 7.14 -12.49 9.70
C SER A 41 8.42 -13.32 9.59
N ALA A 42 9.60 -12.69 9.70
CA ALA A 42 10.89 -13.38 9.73
C ALA A 42 11.09 -14.26 10.98
N GLY A 43 10.25 -14.12 12.01
CA GLY A 43 10.30 -14.93 13.21
C GLY A 43 10.23 -16.43 12.88
N GLY A 44 11.25 -17.18 13.31
CA GLY A 44 11.35 -18.63 13.08
C GLY A 44 11.98 -19.03 11.73
N GLU A 45 12.30 -18.08 10.86
CA GLU A 45 12.93 -18.35 9.57
C GLU A 45 14.46 -18.36 9.66
N SER A 46 15.10 -19.00 8.69
CA SER A 46 16.57 -19.10 8.67
C SER A 46 17.30 -17.82 8.24
N THR A 47 16.57 -16.85 7.67
CA THR A 47 17.08 -15.55 7.24
C THR A 47 16.12 -14.44 7.66
N ASN A 48 16.66 -13.27 7.99
CA ASN A 48 15.83 -12.10 8.31
C ASN A 48 15.18 -11.46 7.08
N SER A 49 15.66 -11.80 5.88
CA SER A 49 15.17 -11.28 4.61
C SER A 49 14.52 -12.42 3.80
N PRO A 50 13.34 -12.20 3.22
CA PRO A 50 12.67 -13.17 2.36
C PRO A 50 13.39 -13.30 1.01
N GLU A 51 13.27 -14.47 0.38
CA GLU A 51 13.79 -14.70 -0.98
C GLU A 51 12.91 -14.01 -2.03
N LYS A 52 11.59 -13.98 -1.79
CA LYS A 52 10.61 -13.31 -2.63
C LYS A 52 9.61 -12.56 -1.76
N THR A 53 9.22 -11.36 -2.20
CA THR A 53 8.17 -10.57 -1.55
C THR A 53 7.08 -10.23 -2.55
N VAL A 54 5.82 -10.43 -2.19
CA VAL A 54 4.66 -9.97 -2.96
C VAL A 54 4.05 -8.77 -2.25
N LEU A 55 4.14 -7.60 -2.86
CA LEU A 55 3.52 -6.38 -2.38
C LEU A 55 2.17 -6.19 -3.07
N VAL A 56 1.09 -6.45 -2.34
CA VAL A 56 -0.28 -6.24 -2.79
C VAL A 56 -0.71 -4.81 -2.45
N VAL A 57 -1.01 -4.02 -3.47
CA VAL A 57 -1.37 -2.60 -3.37
C VAL A 57 -2.81 -2.37 -3.81
N GLU A 58 -3.41 -1.29 -3.32
CA GLU A 58 -4.73 -0.83 -3.78
C GLU A 58 -4.72 -0.58 -5.30
N ALA A 59 -5.75 -1.03 -5.99
CA ALA A 59 -5.95 -0.72 -7.40
C ALA A 59 -6.01 0.81 -7.61
N GLY A 60 -5.20 1.32 -8.55
CA GLY A 60 -5.11 2.76 -8.81
C GLY A 60 -4.24 3.53 -7.80
N ILE A 61 -3.41 2.85 -7.01
CA ILE A 61 -2.43 3.49 -6.12
C ILE A 61 -1.60 4.55 -6.87
N GLN A 62 -1.38 5.69 -6.20
CA GLN A 62 -0.57 6.75 -6.76
C GLN A 62 0.91 6.33 -6.85
N PRO A 63 1.64 6.66 -7.94
CA PRO A 63 3.05 6.27 -8.10
C PRO A 63 3.95 6.69 -6.94
N GLN A 64 3.67 7.84 -6.32
CA GLN A 64 4.41 8.36 -5.18
C GLN A 64 4.21 7.49 -3.92
N GLN A 65 2.98 7.02 -3.69
CA GLN A 65 2.66 6.15 -2.57
C GLN A 65 3.22 4.74 -2.78
N LEU A 66 3.21 4.23 -4.03
CA LEU A 66 3.90 2.99 -4.35
C LEU A 66 5.41 3.08 -4.07
N ARG A 67 6.06 4.17 -4.52
CA ARG A 67 7.49 4.42 -4.23
C ARG A 67 7.77 4.50 -2.73
N TRP A 68 6.85 5.10 -1.96
CA TRP A 68 6.94 5.14 -0.51
C TRP A 68 6.96 3.73 0.10
N PHE A 69 5.98 2.88 -0.23
CA PHE A 69 5.93 1.51 0.28
C PHE A 69 7.14 0.66 -0.12
N LEU A 70 7.63 0.83 -1.35
CA LEU A 70 8.85 0.17 -1.81
C LEU A 70 10.09 0.65 -1.02
N GLY A 71 10.18 1.95 -0.73
CA GLY A 71 11.24 2.50 0.12
C GLY A 71 11.22 1.93 1.54
N GLU A 72 10.04 1.84 2.14
CA GLU A 72 9.83 1.25 3.47
C GLU A 72 10.24 -0.23 3.51
N LEU A 73 9.98 -0.99 2.43
CA LEU A 73 10.43 -2.38 2.33
C LEU A 73 11.95 -2.50 2.30
N ILE A 74 12.61 -1.65 1.51
CA ILE A 74 14.07 -1.63 1.40
C ILE A 74 14.70 -1.28 2.76
N ILE A 75 14.15 -0.28 3.46
CA ILE A 75 14.57 0.09 4.82
C ILE A 75 14.36 -1.09 5.79
N GLY A 76 13.25 -1.83 5.64
CA GLY A 76 12.94 -3.06 6.39
C GLY A 76 13.83 -4.26 6.05
N GLY A 77 14.78 -4.12 5.12
CA GLY A 77 15.75 -5.17 4.78
C GLY A 77 15.29 -6.12 3.67
N VAL A 78 14.27 -5.74 2.89
CA VAL A 78 13.79 -6.50 1.73
C VAL A 78 14.45 -5.94 0.44
N PRO A 79 15.22 -6.73 -0.32
CA PRO A 79 15.83 -6.26 -1.56
C PRO A 79 14.78 -5.97 -2.63
N ALA A 80 14.91 -4.85 -3.34
CA ALA A 80 13.91 -4.38 -4.30
C ALA A 80 13.68 -5.38 -5.46
N GLU A 81 14.72 -6.06 -5.91
CA GLU A 81 14.71 -7.06 -6.97
C GLU A 81 13.90 -8.32 -6.61
N THR A 82 13.62 -8.53 -5.32
CA THR A 82 12.81 -9.66 -4.84
C THR A 82 11.32 -9.32 -4.75
N VAL A 83 10.96 -8.04 -4.96
CA VAL A 83 9.59 -7.56 -4.80
C VAL A 83 8.81 -7.72 -6.10
N GLN A 84 7.65 -8.36 -6.01
CA GLN A 84 6.63 -8.44 -7.04
C GLN A 84 5.44 -7.58 -6.59
N VAL A 85 5.08 -6.57 -7.38
CA VAL A 85 3.92 -5.72 -7.08
C VAL A 85 2.70 -6.27 -7.79
N ARG A 86 1.58 -6.41 -7.06
CA ARG A 86 0.29 -6.86 -7.59
C ARG A 86 -0.82 -5.96 -7.06
N SER A 87 -1.90 -5.76 -7.81
CA SER A 87 -3.07 -5.10 -7.25
C SER A 87 -3.92 -6.08 -6.43
N ASP A 88 -4.63 -5.55 -5.45
CA ASP A 88 -5.66 -6.29 -4.71
C ASP A 88 -6.69 -6.92 -5.65
N VAL A 89 -7.23 -6.19 -6.62
CA VAL A 89 -8.18 -6.73 -7.61
C VAL A 89 -7.58 -7.87 -8.42
N GLU A 90 -6.31 -7.79 -8.82
CA GLU A 90 -5.64 -8.87 -9.55
C GLU A 90 -5.54 -10.15 -8.70
N VAL A 91 -5.10 -10.01 -7.45
CA VAL A 91 -5.00 -11.13 -6.50
C VAL A 91 -6.37 -11.76 -6.27
N LEU A 92 -7.39 -10.93 -6.03
CA LEU A 92 -8.74 -11.39 -5.72
C LEU A 92 -9.41 -12.02 -6.94
N THR A 93 -9.28 -11.43 -8.13
CA THR A 93 -9.80 -12.02 -9.38
C THR A 93 -9.19 -13.39 -9.63
N ALA A 94 -7.87 -13.53 -9.42
CA ALA A 94 -7.18 -14.81 -9.55
C ALA A 94 -7.69 -15.85 -8.54
N ALA A 95 -7.85 -15.44 -7.28
CA ALA A 95 -8.29 -16.32 -6.20
C ALA A 95 -9.74 -16.81 -6.35
N PHE A 96 -10.63 -15.96 -6.84
CA PHE A 96 -12.06 -16.27 -6.98
C PHE A 96 -12.46 -16.73 -8.38
N GLY A 97 -11.53 -16.73 -9.35
CA GLY A 97 -11.73 -17.30 -10.69
C GLY A 97 -12.70 -16.53 -11.59
N GLY A 98 -12.94 -15.25 -11.30
CA GLY A 98 -13.94 -14.44 -12.00
C GLY A 98 -13.89 -12.95 -11.62
N PRO A 99 -14.77 -12.12 -12.21
CA PRO A 99 -14.83 -10.70 -11.89
C PRO A 99 -15.17 -10.49 -10.41
N VAL A 100 -14.49 -9.54 -9.78
CA VAL A 100 -14.70 -9.20 -8.36
C VAL A 100 -15.06 -7.73 -8.21
N LEU A 101 -16.01 -7.44 -7.33
CA LEU A 101 -16.28 -6.09 -6.84
C LEU A 101 -15.69 -5.99 -5.44
N LEU A 102 -14.59 -5.26 -5.32
CA LEU A 102 -13.94 -5.04 -4.04
C LEU A 102 -14.59 -3.86 -3.33
N VAL A 103 -15.06 -4.06 -2.12
CA VAL A 103 -15.45 -2.99 -1.19
C VAL A 103 -14.38 -2.89 -0.12
N ASP A 104 -13.70 -1.76 -0.08
CA ASP A 104 -12.74 -1.42 0.95
C ASP A 104 -13.45 -0.70 2.09
N ALA A 105 -13.66 -1.43 3.20
CA ALA A 105 -14.32 -0.89 4.38
C ALA A 105 -13.47 0.13 5.12
N ASP A 106 -12.13 0.06 5.04
CA ASP A 106 -11.24 0.97 5.76
C ASP A 106 -11.23 2.35 5.11
N ASN A 107 -11.32 2.39 3.78
CA ASN A 107 -11.29 3.62 2.98
C ASN A 107 -12.68 4.09 2.52
N GLU A 108 -13.73 3.32 2.80
CA GLU A 108 -15.10 3.58 2.32
C GLU A 108 -15.17 3.74 0.79
N THR A 109 -14.43 2.89 0.07
CA THR A 109 -14.40 2.88 -1.40
C THR A 109 -14.85 1.54 -1.96
N MET A 110 -15.17 1.52 -3.24
CA MET A 110 -15.36 0.32 -4.02
C MET A 110 -14.51 0.35 -5.30
N VAL A 111 -13.92 -0.78 -5.65
CA VAL A 111 -13.14 -0.96 -6.86
C VAL A 111 -13.89 -1.93 -7.76
N LEU A 112 -14.25 -1.44 -8.95
CA LEU A 112 -15.02 -2.18 -9.93
C LEU A 112 -14.19 -3.34 -10.52
N PRO A 113 -14.84 -4.34 -11.15
CA PRO A 113 -14.15 -5.44 -11.82
C PRO A 113 -13.14 -5.02 -12.89
N SER A 114 -13.25 -3.80 -13.44
CA SER A 114 -12.27 -3.24 -14.38
C SER A 114 -10.92 -2.90 -13.74
N GLY A 115 -10.84 -2.81 -12.40
CA GLY A 115 -9.62 -2.49 -11.66
C GLY A 115 -9.14 -1.04 -11.81
N THR A 116 -9.97 -0.14 -12.34
CA THR A 116 -9.60 1.26 -12.63
C THR A 116 -9.84 2.18 -11.44
N GLY A 117 -9.11 1.97 -10.34
CA GLY A 117 -9.17 2.82 -9.15
C GLY A 117 -10.44 2.67 -8.31
N GLY A 118 -10.38 3.23 -7.09
CA GLY A 118 -11.51 3.26 -6.16
C GLY A 118 -12.48 4.40 -6.43
N GLU A 119 -13.77 4.11 -6.38
CA GLU A 119 -14.84 5.08 -6.34
C GLU A 119 -15.53 5.10 -4.96
N PRO A 120 -16.24 6.18 -4.58
CA PRO A 120 -16.94 6.24 -3.30
C PRO A 120 -17.95 5.11 -3.12
N LEU A 121 -18.02 4.55 -1.91
CA LEU A 121 -18.89 3.43 -1.63
C LEU A 121 -20.38 3.77 -1.77
N HIS A 122 -21.10 3.00 -2.57
CA HIS A 122 -22.55 3.13 -2.70
C HIS A 122 -23.24 1.79 -2.93
N ALA A 123 -24.06 1.36 -1.95
CA ALA A 123 -24.68 0.03 -1.95
C ALA A 123 -25.62 -0.22 -3.14
N GLY A 124 -26.39 0.78 -3.58
CA GLY A 124 -27.26 0.65 -4.76
C GLY A 124 -26.46 0.37 -6.03
N ARG A 125 -25.41 1.16 -6.26
CA ARG A 125 -24.48 0.99 -7.40
C ARG A 125 -23.72 -0.33 -7.33
N ALA A 126 -23.32 -0.78 -6.14
CA ALA A 126 -22.72 -2.10 -5.97
C ALA A 126 -23.68 -3.22 -6.39
N GLY A 127 -24.97 -3.11 -6.06
CA GLY A 127 -26.00 -4.04 -6.50
C GLY A 127 -26.19 -4.06 -8.02
N GLU A 128 -26.19 -2.89 -8.67
CA GLU A 128 -26.25 -2.77 -10.13
C GLU A 128 -25.04 -3.46 -10.79
N ILE A 129 -23.83 -3.19 -10.30
CA ILE A 129 -22.60 -3.81 -10.83
C ILE A 129 -22.64 -5.33 -10.70
N VAL A 130 -23.02 -5.86 -9.53
CA VAL A 130 -23.11 -7.31 -9.30
C VAL A 130 -24.15 -7.94 -10.23
N ALA A 131 -25.31 -7.29 -10.41
CA ALA A 131 -26.35 -7.78 -11.31
C ALA A 131 -25.92 -7.78 -12.79
N ASP A 132 -25.20 -6.74 -13.22
CA ASP A 132 -24.78 -6.57 -14.62
C ASP A 132 -23.59 -7.46 -15.00
N THR A 133 -22.64 -7.65 -14.06
CA THR A 133 -21.36 -8.32 -14.34
C THR A 133 -21.28 -9.74 -13.79
N GLY A 134 -22.17 -10.11 -12.87
CA GLY A 134 -22.04 -11.34 -12.09
C GLY A 134 -20.83 -11.37 -11.17
N ALA A 135 -20.27 -10.20 -10.82
CA ALA A 135 -19.09 -10.11 -9.98
C ALA A 135 -19.34 -10.60 -8.55
N GLN A 136 -18.36 -11.31 -7.99
CA GLN A 136 -18.38 -11.66 -6.58
C GLN A 136 -18.04 -10.40 -5.75
N LEU A 137 -18.92 -10.04 -4.82
CA LEU A 137 -18.66 -8.93 -3.90
C LEU A 137 -17.74 -9.40 -2.78
N LEU A 138 -16.62 -8.69 -2.61
CA LEU A 138 -15.61 -8.93 -1.59
C LEU A 138 -15.56 -7.73 -0.67
N LEU A 139 -15.79 -7.96 0.62
CA LEU A 139 -15.75 -6.91 1.63
C LEU A 139 -14.44 -7.04 2.42
N VAL A 140 -13.48 -6.17 2.11
CA VAL A 140 -12.13 -6.17 2.68
C VAL A 140 -12.00 -5.06 3.71
N GLY A 141 -11.36 -5.36 4.84
CA GLY A 141 -10.96 -4.34 5.81
C GLY A 141 -10.80 -4.88 7.21
N HIS A 142 -10.56 -4.00 8.17
CA HIS A 142 -10.47 -4.35 9.57
C HIS A 142 -11.82 -4.84 10.11
N GLY A 143 -11.82 -5.88 10.95
CA GLY A 143 -13.05 -6.57 11.40
C GLY A 143 -14.10 -5.64 12.01
N ASP A 144 -13.68 -4.68 12.85
CA ASP A 144 -14.60 -3.74 13.51
C ASP A 144 -15.27 -2.77 12.54
N VAL A 145 -14.59 -2.38 11.46
CA VAL A 145 -15.13 -1.46 10.45
C VAL A 145 -16.00 -2.25 9.48
N ARG A 146 -15.49 -3.39 9.03
CA ARG A 146 -16.17 -4.33 8.14
C ARG A 146 -17.53 -4.77 8.67
N GLY A 147 -17.59 -5.13 9.96
CA GLY A 147 -18.83 -5.58 10.60
C GLY A 147 -19.96 -4.53 10.56
N LYS A 148 -19.62 -3.23 10.58
CA LYS A 148 -20.61 -2.15 10.45
C LYS A 148 -21.16 -2.04 9.03
N MET A 149 -20.31 -2.29 8.03
CA MET A 149 -20.70 -2.22 6.61
C MET A 149 -21.41 -3.46 6.11
N LEU A 150 -21.16 -4.63 6.72
CA LEU A 150 -21.76 -5.90 6.33
C LEU A 150 -23.29 -5.83 6.19
N ALA A 151 -23.96 -5.09 7.07
CA ALA A 151 -25.40 -4.91 7.04
C ALA A 151 -25.90 -4.26 5.73
N ALA A 152 -25.13 -3.33 5.15
CA ALA A 152 -25.50 -2.62 3.93
C ALA A 152 -25.35 -3.48 2.66
N PHE A 153 -24.50 -4.52 2.69
CA PHE A 153 -24.22 -5.40 1.55
C PHE A 153 -24.78 -6.81 1.73
N ARG A 154 -25.48 -7.09 2.83
CA ARG A 154 -25.92 -8.44 3.20
C ARG A 154 -26.65 -9.17 2.07
N ASP A 155 -27.50 -8.46 1.33
CA ASP A 155 -28.33 -9.04 0.27
C ASP A 155 -27.51 -9.44 -0.97
N LEU A 156 -26.27 -8.97 -1.08
CA LEU A 156 -25.32 -9.31 -2.15
C LEU A 156 -24.39 -10.47 -1.78
N GLY A 157 -24.52 -11.05 -0.59
CA GLY A 157 -23.71 -12.19 -0.14
C GLY A 157 -22.20 -11.93 -0.15
N PRO A 158 -21.70 -10.86 0.52
CA PRO A 158 -20.27 -10.53 0.55
C PRO A 158 -19.44 -11.67 1.09
N VAL A 159 -18.29 -11.92 0.46
CA VAL A 159 -17.20 -12.65 1.11
C VAL A 159 -16.39 -11.67 1.94
N GLU A 160 -16.35 -11.90 3.24
CA GLU A 160 -15.55 -11.11 4.16
C GLU A 160 -14.09 -11.54 4.10
N LEU A 161 -13.19 -10.56 4.04
CA LEU A 161 -11.76 -10.82 4.02
C LEU A 161 -11.02 -9.75 4.84
N ASP A 162 -10.01 -10.16 5.57
CA ASP A 162 -9.09 -9.26 6.24
C ASP A 162 -7.83 -9.03 5.39
N ARG A 163 -7.05 -7.98 5.69
CA ARG A 163 -5.83 -7.68 4.94
C ARG A 163 -4.79 -8.83 4.99
N PRO A 164 -4.57 -9.50 6.15
CA PRO A 164 -3.71 -10.68 6.19
C PRO A 164 -4.23 -11.80 5.27
N GLY A 165 -5.54 -11.99 5.16
CA GLY A 165 -6.18 -12.91 4.23
C GLY A 165 -5.91 -12.54 2.76
N VAL A 166 -5.96 -11.26 2.39
CA VAL A 166 -5.56 -10.80 1.04
C VAL A 166 -4.10 -11.16 0.75
N ALA A 167 -3.20 -10.89 1.70
CA ALA A 167 -1.79 -11.24 1.56
C ALA A 167 -1.59 -12.75 1.40
N ARG A 168 -2.32 -13.57 2.17
CA ARG A 168 -2.30 -15.03 2.05
C ARG A 168 -2.80 -15.50 0.69
N LEU A 169 -3.90 -14.94 0.17
CA LEU A 169 -4.42 -15.26 -1.16
C LEU A 169 -3.41 -14.97 -2.27
N ALA A 170 -2.57 -13.95 -2.11
CA ALA A 170 -1.51 -13.63 -3.06
C ALA A 170 -0.42 -14.71 -3.12
N LEU A 171 -0.18 -15.41 -2.00
CA LEU A 171 0.73 -16.55 -1.91
C LEU A 171 0.09 -17.84 -2.43
N GLU A 172 -1.20 -18.04 -2.18
CA GLU A 172 -1.97 -19.19 -2.68
C GLU A 172 -2.18 -19.14 -4.20
N ASN A 173 -2.17 -17.94 -4.79
CA ASN A 173 -2.38 -17.72 -6.22
C ASN A 173 -1.17 -17.01 -6.85
N PRO A 174 0.01 -17.67 -6.90
CA PRO A 174 1.23 -17.06 -7.38
C PRO A 174 1.16 -16.80 -8.89
N VAL A 175 1.75 -15.69 -9.33
CA VAL A 175 1.94 -15.38 -10.75
C VAL A 175 3.43 -15.24 -11.07
N THR A 176 3.79 -15.56 -12.31
CA THR A 176 5.15 -15.41 -12.84
C THR A 176 5.47 -13.98 -13.30
N GLY A 177 4.56 -13.02 -13.08
CA GLY A 177 4.67 -11.63 -13.51
C GLY A 177 5.82 -10.83 -12.87
N SER A 178 6.14 -9.69 -13.48
CA SER A 178 7.37 -8.91 -13.25
C SER A 178 7.73 -8.67 -11.78
N LEU A 179 8.95 -9.07 -11.42
CA LEU A 179 9.70 -8.48 -10.32
C LEU A 179 9.90 -6.99 -10.65
N VAL A 180 9.91 -6.11 -9.65
CA VAL A 180 10.12 -4.68 -9.85
C VAL A 180 11.47 -4.48 -10.55
N SER A 181 11.43 -4.07 -11.82
CA SER A 181 12.60 -3.53 -12.50
C SER A 181 12.70 -2.06 -12.15
N LEU A 182 13.46 -1.74 -11.10
CA LEU A 182 14.00 -0.40 -10.94
C LEU A 182 15.01 -0.21 -12.07
N ASP A 183 14.59 0.27 -13.23
CA ASP A 183 15.54 0.67 -14.27
C ASP A 183 16.34 1.86 -13.72
N PRO A 184 17.65 1.71 -13.41
CA PRO A 184 18.44 2.82 -12.88
C PRO A 184 18.61 3.96 -13.89
N ALA A 185 18.17 3.77 -15.14
CA ALA A 185 18.22 4.74 -16.22
C ALA A 185 16.96 5.62 -16.37
N GLN A 186 15.88 5.34 -15.64
CA GLN A 186 14.69 6.20 -15.64
C GLN A 186 14.79 7.22 -14.51
N ASP A 187 15.46 8.32 -14.89
CA ASP A 187 15.74 9.52 -14.12
C ASP A 187 16.61 9.28 -12.86
N PRO A 188 17.82 9.86 -12.76
CA PRO A 188 18.19 10.35 -11.45
C PRO A 188 16.99 11.18 -11.02
N VAL A 189 16.36 10.82 -9.90
CA VAL A 189 15.69 11.85 -9.12
C VAL A 189 16.77 12.90 -9.02
N GLU A 190 16.62 13.99 -9.77
CA GLU A 190 17.22 15.23 -9.40
C GLU A 190 16.66 15.38 -8.00
N VAL A 191 17.43 14.93 -7.01
CA VAL A 191 17.40 15.48 -5.68
C VAL A 191 17.82 16.88 -6.01
N ALA A 192 16.84 17.67 -6.47
CA ALA A 192 16.97 19.08 -6.60
C ALA A 192 17.47 19.41 -5.22
N SER A 193 18.71 19.88 -5.18
CA SER A 193 19.32 20.56 -4.06
C SER A 193 18.45 21.78 -3.79
N ARG A 194 17.23 21.53 -3.31
CA ARG A 194 16.21 22.44 -2.85
C ARG A 194 16.18 22.39 -1.33
N ALA A 195 17.31 22.01 -0.74
CA ALA A 195 17.70 22.33 0.62
C ALA A 195 18.65 23.55 0.67
N THR A 196 18.82 24.32 -0.41
CA THR A 196 19.70 25.49 -0.40
C THR A 196 19.21 26.57 -1.36
N ASN A 197 18.15 27.32 -1.00
CA ASN A 197 17.90 28.73 -1.43
C ASN A 197 16.46 29.27 -1.23
N ARG A 198 15.63 28.72 -0.35
CA ARG A 198 14.35 29.37 0.01
C ARG A 198 14.27 29.98 1.41
N SER A 199 15.17 29.63 2.33
CA SER A 199 15.22 30.27 3.64
C SER A 199 16.19 31.46 3.70
N VAL A 200 17.28 31.48 2.93
CA VAL A 200 18.28 32.56 3.03
C VAL A 200 17.80 33.88 2.44
N ALA A 201 17.00 33.86 1.37
CA ALA A 201 16.52 35.09 0.73
C ALA A 201 15.55 35.89 1.63
N GLY A 202 14.72 35.19 2.44
CA GLY A 202 13.81 35.82 3.40
C GLY A 202 14.53 36.37 4.64
N TYR A 203 15.51 35.64 5.18
CA TYR A 203 16.30 36.14 6.31
C TYR A 203 17.28 37.25 5.91
N ALA A 204 17.85 37.22 4.70
CA ALA A 204 18.72 38.28 4.20
C ALA A 204 17.98 39.61 4.01
N THR A 205 16.73 39.58 3.52
CA THR A 205 15.91 40.81 3.42
C THR A 205 15.57 41.37 4.80
N ILE A 206 15.23 40.52 5.77
CA ILE A 206 14.96 40.96 7.15
C ILE A 206 16.21 41.61 7.78
N ILE A 207 17.40 41.02 7.61
CA ILE A 207 18.65 41.56 8.14
C ILE A 207 19.01 42.90 7.49
N VAL A 208 18.86 43.03 6.17
CA VAL A 208 19.14 44.29 5.46
C VAL A 208 18.18 45.40 5.89
N VAL A 209 16.90 45.11 6.07
CA VAL A 209 15.92 46.09 6.55
C VAL A 209 16.21 46.48 8.01
N ALA A 210 16.54 45.52 8.88
CA ALA A 210 16.90 45.81 10.26
C ALA A 210 18.16 46.69 10.37
N LEU A 211 19.19 46.42 9.55
CA LEU A 211 20.40 47.24 9.47
C LEU A 211 20.11 48.65 8.94
N ALA A 212 19.26 48.79 7.93
CA ALA A 212 18.88 50.10 7.39
C ALA A 212 18.12 50.94 8.44
N VAL A 213 17.24 50.32 9.23
CA VAL A 213 16.51 50.98 10.31
C VAL A 213 17.46 51.42 11.44
N ILE A 214 18.37 50.54 11.87
CA ILE A 214 19.37 50.89 12.91
C ILE A 214 20.26 52.04 12.43
N LEU A 215 20.71 52.00 11.17
CA LEU A 215 21.57 53.04 10.60
C LEU A 215 20.83 54.38 10.49
N ALA A 216 19.57 54.37 10.06
CA ALA A 216 18.73 55.56 10.03
C ALA A 216 18.49 56.14 11.45
N LEU A 217 18.24 55.28 12.44
CA LEU A 217 18.07 55.71 13.83
C LEU A 217 19.36 56.27 14.43
N SER A 218 20.54 55.75 14.05
CA SER A 218 21.84 56.27 14.52
C SER A 218 22.23 57.63 13.92
N PHE A 219 21.53 58.10 12.88
CA PHE A 219 21.69 59.46 12.34
C PHE A 219 20.69 60.46 12.92
N PHE A 220 19.69 59.98 13.68
CA PHE A 220 18.66 60.81 14.32
C PHE A 220 18.86 61.00 15.85
N PHE A 221 19.86 60.34 16.43
CA PHE A 221 20.36 60.54 17.81
C PHE A 221 21.83 60.97 17.78
#